data_AF-A0A496ZCK2-F1
#
_entry.id   AF-A0A496ZCK2-F1
#
_cell.length_a   1.000
_cell.length_b   1.000
_cell.length_c   1.000
_cell.angle_alpha   90.00
_cell.angle_beta   90.00
_cell.angle_gamma   90.00
#
_symmetry.space_group_name_H-M   'P 1'
#
loop_
_entity.id
_entity.type
_entity.pdbx_description
1 polymer ?
#
loop_
_entity_poly.entity_id
_entity_poly.type
_entity_poly.pdbx_seq_one_letter_code
_entity_poly.pdbx_strand_id
1 'polypeptide(L)'
;MSRTRTLLITIIVFSTILGLMALMGCGPSKEKQQMSGFLSEYNQAVKTYTELSKKADTNGISEMKTKVDSFMSRWSDLKMEMASEITPQDLNQLDDEFKMITKKYQAISAAT
;
A
#
# COMPACT_ATOMS: atom_id res chain seq x y z
N MET A 1 -38.31 5.64 7.46
CA MET A 1 -37.38 6.66 8.01
C MET A 1 -36.18 5.89 8.58
N SER A 2 -35.23 5.57 7.70
CA SER A 2 -34.24 4.51 7.91
C SER A 2 -32.87 5.18 7.98
N ARG A 3 -32.43 5.59 9.17
CA ARG A 3 -31.19 6.37 9.34
C ARG A 3 -30.20 5.79 10.36
N THR A 4 -30.39 4.56 10.82
CA THR A 4 -29.56 3.97 11.89
C THR A 4 -28.88 2.65 11.53
N ARG A 5 -29.07 2.11 10.30
CA ARG A 5 -28.49 0.81 9.90
C ARG A 5 -27.12 0.89 9.19
N THR A 6 -26.67 2.06 8.77
CA THR A 6 -25.48 2.17 7.89
C THR A 6 -24.14 2.27 8.64
N LEU A 7 -24.13 2.69 9.92
CA LEU A 7 -22.87 2.90 10.66
C LEU A 7 -22.35 1.64 11.37
N LEU A 8 -23.19 0.64 11.62
CA LEU A 8 -22.78 -0.57 12.34
C LEU A 8 -22.08 -1.62 11.47
N ILE A 9 -22.24 -1.56 10.14
CA ILE A 9 -21.64 -2.55 9.23
C ILE A 9 -20.19 -2.19 8.89
N THR A 10 -19.81 -0.91 8.94
CA THR A 10 -18.46 -0.47 8.54
C THR A 10 -17.37 -0.79 9.56
N ILE A 11 -17.73 -0.99 10.84
CA ILE A 11 -16.75 -1.24 11.92
C ILE A 11 -16.40 -2.73 12.05
N ILE A 12 -17.24 -3.64 11.53
CA ILE A 12 -17.04 -5.09 11.73
C ILE A 12 -15.98 -5.67 10.78
N VAL A 13 -15.60 -4.98 9.70
CA VAL A 13 -14.66 -5.52 8.70
C VAL A 13 -13.19 -5.37 9.12
N PHE A 14 -12.86 -4.59 10.16
CA PHE A 14 -11.47 -4.33 10.55
C PHE A 14 -10.90 -5.21 11.69
N SER A 15 -11.71 -6.04 12.35
CA SER A 15 -11.30 -6.70 13.62
C SER A 15 -10.97 -8.20 13.57
N THR A 16 -11.01 -8.87 12.42
CA THR A 16 -10.75 -10.32 12.37
C THR A 16 -9.31 -10.71 12.00
N ILE A 17 -8.44 -9.78 11.61
CA ILE A 17 -7.10 -10.12 11.11
C ILE A 17 -6.02 -10.19 12.22
N LEU A 18 -6.34 -9.84 13.47
CA LEU A 18 -5.35 -9.83 14.55
C LEU A 18 -5.27 -11.14 15.37
N GLY A 19 -6.07 -12.16 15.06
CA GLY A 19 -6.30 -13.30 15.97
C GLY A 19 -5.79 -14.69 15.55
N LEU A 20 -4.91 -14.83 14.55
CA LEU A 20 -4.64 -16.15 13.95
C LEU A 20 -3.17 -16.46 13.59
N MET A 21 -2.18 -15.93 14.32
CA MET A 21 -0.76 -16.22 14.05
C MET A 21 -0.01 -16.75 15.29
N ALA A 22 -0.63 -17.73 15.97
CA ALA A 22 0.08 -18.60 16.90
C ALA A 22 0.05 -20.04 16.38
N LEU A 23 0.58 -20.28 15.17
CA LEU A 23 0.83 -21.62 14.64
C LEU A 23 2.16 -21.66 13.88
N MET A 24 3.14 -22.20 14.59
CA MET A 24 4.45 -22.72 14.21
C MET A 24 4.73 -22.92 12.71
N GLY A 25 5.72 -22.18 12.22
CA GLY A 25 6.38 -22.33 10.93
C GLY A 25 7.14 -21.05 10.62
N CYS A 26 8.35 -21.13 10.07
CA CYS A 26 9.15 -19.99 9.65
C CYS A 26 8.47 -19.25 8.48
N GLY A 27 7.37 -18.54 8.77
CA GLY A 27 6.67 -17.65 7.87
C GLY A 27 7.35 -16.28 7.82
N PRO A 28 7.05 -15.45 6.80
CA PRO A 28 7.56 -14.08 6.77
C PRO A 28 7.20 -13.35 8.08
N SER A 29 8.13 -12.57 8.63
CA SER A 29 7.88 -11.81 9.86
C SER A 29 6.66 -10.91 9.67
N LYS A 30 5.97 -10.59 10.78
CA LYS A 30 4.79 -9.72 10.77
C LYS A 30 5.10 -8.37 10.11
N GLU A 31 6.32 -7.90 10.30
CA GLU A 31 6.87 -6.65 9.80
C GLU A 31 7.10 -6.72 8.29
N LYS A 32 7.67 -7.83 7.78
CA LYS A 32 7.74 -8.08 6.34
C LYS A 32 6.35 -8.11 5.72
N GLN A 33 5.38 -8.75 6.37
CA GLN A 33 4.01 -8.79 5.87
C GLN A 33 3.35 -7.40 5.84
N GLN A 34 3.61 -6.57 6.86
CA GLN A 34 3.12 -5.18 6.90
C GLN A 34 3.72 -4.35 5.75
N MET A 35 5.03 -4.46 5.52
CA MET A 35 5.68 -3.75 4.42
C MET A 35 5.21 -4.25 3.04
N SER A 36 5.04 -5.57 2.86
CA SER A 36 4.44 -6.12 1.64
C SER A 36 2.99 -5.65 1.44
N GLY A 37 2.21 -5.53 2.51
CA GLY A 37 0.85 -4.99 2.46
C GLY A 37 0.85 -3.54 1.97
N PHE A 38 1.75 -2.72 2.52
CA PHE A 38 1.96 -1.34 2.07
C PHE A 38 2.31 -1.27 0.57
N LEU A 39 3.23 -2.11 0.09
CA LEU A 39 3.61 -2.15 -1.33
C LEU A 39 2.47 -2.61 -2.24
N SER A 40 1.63 -3.54 -1.77
CA SER A 40 0.43 -3.98 -2.49
C SER A 40 -0.55 -2.82 -2.70
N GLU A 41 -0.84 -2.06 -1.64
CA GLU A 41 -1.70 -0.87 -1.71
C GLU A 41 -1.10 0.22 -2.59
N TYR A 42 0.21 0.45 -2.49
CA TYR A 42 0.93 1.40 -3.33
C TYR A 42 0.85 1.02 -4.81
N ASN A 43 1.12 -0.24 -5.15
CA ASN A 43 1.01 -0.76 -6.51
C ASN A 43 -0.42 -0.66 -7.04
N GLN A 44 -1.42 -0.92 -6.20
CA GLN A 44 -2.82 -0.76 -6.59
C GLN A 44 -3.14 0.70 -6.91
N ALA A 45 -2.68 1.66 -6.09
CA ALA A 45 -2.86 3.08 -6.37
C ALA A 45 -2.21 3.51 -7.70
N VAL A 46 -0.99 3.01 -7.99
CA VAL A 46 -0.33 3.25 -9.29
C VAL A 46 -1.10 2.63 -10.45
N LYS A 47 -1.68 1.43 -10.29
CA LYS A 47 -2.55 0.83 -11.32
C LYS A 47 -3.79 1.68 -11.57
N THR A 48 -4.47 2.13 -10.53
CA THR A 48 -5.65 3.01 -10.68
C THR A 48 -5.27 4.34 -11.33
N TYR A 49 -4.13 4.94 -10.95
CA TYR A 49 -3.60 6.13 -11.63
C TYR A 49 -3.41 5.87 -13.13
N THR A 50 -2.84 4.73 -13.48
CA THR A 50 -2.63 4.31 -14.87
C THR A 50 -3.93 4.18 -15.64
N GLU A 51 -4.96 3.57 -15.04
CA GLU A 51 -6.27 3.40 -15.65
C GLU A 51 -6.99 4.74 -15.87
N LEU A 52 -6.90 5.65 -14.90
CA LEU A 52 -7.45 7.00 -15.00
C LEU A 52 -6.74 7.83 -16.07
N SER A 53 -5.41 7.71 -16.15
CA SER A 53 -4.58 8.35 -17.18
C SER A 53 -5.00 7.89 -18.58
N LYS A 54 -5.27 6.59 -18.78
CA LYS A 54 -5.78 6.05 -20.04
C LYS A 54 -7.19 6.54 -20.41
N LYS A 55 -8.01 6.85 -19.41
CA LYS A 55 -9.38 7.35 -19.60
C LYS A 55 -9.46 8.88 -19.75
N ALA A 56 -8.33 9.59 -19.62
CA ALA A 56 -8.27 11.05 -19.58
C ALA A 56 -9.20 11.68 -18.52
N ASP A 57 -9.41 11.00 -17.39
CA ASP A 57 -10.19 11.51 -16.25
C ASP A 57 -9.31 12.40 -15.37
N THR A 58 -9.26 13.69 -15.68
CA THR A 58 -8.37 14.66 -15.03
C THR A 58 -8.64 14.84 -13.53
N ASN A 59 -9.89 14.68 -13.09
CA ASN A 59 -10.24 14.83 -11.68
C ASN A 59 -9.75 13.64 -10.85
N GLY A 60 -9.94 12.42 -11.36
CA GLY A 60 -9.43 11.21 -10.71
C GLY A 60 -7.90 11.16 -10.67
N ILE A 61 -7.22 11.69 -11.69
CA ILE A 61 -5.74 11.69 -11.78
C ILE A 61 -5.12 12.51 -10.63
N SER A 62 -5.66 13.70 -10.32
CA SER A 62 -5.11 14.57 -9.28
C SER A 62 -5.23 13.96 -7.87
N GLU A 63 -6.39 13.39 -7.56
CA GLU A 63 -6.62 12.70 -6.29
C GLU A 63 -5.68 11.48 -6.16
N MET A 64 -5.58 10.69 -7.23
CA MET A 64 -4.74 9.49 -7.21
C MET A 64 -3.25 9.83 -7.17
N LYS A 65 -2.83 10.94 -7.80
CA LYS A 65 -1.48 11.47 -7.69
C LYS A 65 -1.13 11.79 -6.25
N THR A 66 -2.00 12.53 -5.55
CA THR A 66 -1.79 12.87 -4.13
C THR A 66 -1.66 11.61 -3.27
N LYS A 67 -2.48 10.59 -3.54
CA LYS A 67 -2.41 9.30 -2.85
C LYS A 67 -1.08 8.57 -3.11
N VAL A 68 -0.62 8.53 -4.36
CA VAL A 68 0.67 7.95 -4.75
C VAL A 68 1.84 8.68 -4.08
N ASP A 69 1.81 10.01 -4.08
CA ASP A 69 2.86 10.84 -3.47
C ASP A 69 2.91 10.61 -1.93
N SER A 70 1.76 10.37 -1.29
CA SER A 70 1.69 9.96 0.13
C SER A 70 2.33 8.60 0.41
N PHE A 71 2.17 7.61 -0.46
CA PHE A 71 2.90 6.34 -0.31
C PHE A 71 4.41 6.55 -0.47
N MET A 72 4.83 7.41 -1.39
CA MET A 72 6.26 7.68 -1.60
C MET A 72 6.90 8.34 -0.38
N SER A 73 6.21 9.27 0.28
CA SER A 73 6.74 9.91 1.49
C SER A 73 6.79 8.95 2.68
N ARG A 74 5.74 8.13 2.88
CA ARG A 74 5.63 7.21 4.01
C ARG A 74 6.59 6.02 3.95
N TRP A 75 7.17 5.72 2.79
CA TRP A 75 8.08 4.58 2.65
C TRP A 75 9.33 4.72 3.53
N SER A 76 9.92 5.91 3.59
CA SER A 76 11.11 6.15 4.41
C SER A 76 10.81 5.97 5.90
N ASP A 77 9.65 6.46 6.35
CA ASP A 77 9.21 6.31 7.74
C ASP A 77 8.99 4.82 8.08
N LEU A 78 8.28 4.10 7.22
CA LEU A 78 8.03 2.67 7.40
C LEU A 78 9.33 1.85 7.42
N LYS A 79 10.31 2.19 6.58
CA LYS A 79 11.63 1.55 6.62
C LYS A 79 12.33 1.79 7.95
N MET A 80 12.27 3.01 8.48
CA MET A 80 12.90 3.36 9.76
C MET A 80 12.22 2.64 10.94
N GLU A 81 10.88 2.58 10.94
CA GLU A 81 10.10 1.86 11.95
C GLU A 81 10.41 0.36 11.97
N MET A 82 10.68 -0.24 10.82
CA MET A 82 10.85 -1.69 10.67
C MET A 82 12.31 -2.15 10.60
N ALA A 83 13.28 -1.23 10.52
CA ALA A 83 14.69 -1.54 10.27
C ALA A 83 15.33 -2.49 11.29
N SER A 84 14.87 -2.49 12.56
CA SER A 84 15.33 -3.41 13.60
C SER A 84 14.65 -4.77 13.58
N GLU A 85 13.48 -4.87 12.94
CA GLU A 85 12.59 -6.03 13.00
C GLU A 85 12.66 -6.92 11.74
N ILE A 86 13.28 -6.42 10.68
CA ILE A 86 13.40 -7.10 9.40
C ILE A 86 14.87 -7.35 9.05
N THR A 87 15.13 -8.46 8.37
CA THR A 87 16.49 -8.73 7.87
C THR A 87 16.87 -7.72 6.79
N PRO A 88 18.16 -7.33 6.69
CA PRO A 88 18.61 -6.46 5.61
C PRO A 88 18.30 -7.01 4.21
N GLN A 89 18.31 -8.34 4.05
CA GLN A 89 17.98 -9.00 2.79
C GLN A 89 16.51 -8.78 2.41
N ASP A 90 15.59 -9.00 3.35
CA ASP A 90 14.15 -8.79 3.11
C ASP A 90 13.84 -7.31 2.89
N LEU A 91 14.48 -6.41 3.65
CA LEU A 91 14.33 -4.97 3.47
C LEU A 91 14.79 -4.52 2.07
N ASN A 92 15.92 -5.04 1.59
CA ASN A 92 16.42 -4.75 0.25
C ASN A 92 15.44 -5.24 -0.84
N GLN A 93 14.89 -6.45 -0.68
CA GLN A 93 13.90 -6.96 -1.62
C GLN A 93 12.64 -6.07 -1.69
N LEU A 94 12.15 -5.62 -0.53
CA LEU A 94 11.00 -4.73 -0.45
C LEU A 94 11.32 -3.33 -1.02
N ASP A 95 12.54 -2.81 -0.79
CA ASP A 95 12.98 -1.53 -1.34
C ASP A 95 13.14 -1.58 -2.87
N ASP A 96 13.58 -2.71 -3.42
CA ASP A 96 13.62 -2.92 -4.87
C ASP A 96 12.21 -3.01 -5.47
N GLU A 97 11.27 -3.67 -4.80
CA GLU A 97 9.86 -3.68 -5.21
C GLU A 97 9.26 -2.27 -5.18
N PHE A 98 9.50 -1.51 -4.11
CA PHE A 98 9.11 -0.11 -4.02
C PHE A 98 9.65 0.71 -5.21
N LYS A 99 10.97 0.63 -5.47
CA LYS A 99 11.60 1.35 -6.59
C LYS A 99 11.01 0.94 -7.94
N MET A 100 10.68 -0.34 -8.15
CA MET A 100 10.04 -0.79 -9.37
C MET A 100 8.63 -0.18 -9.56
N ILE A 101 7.83 -0.12 -8.49
CA ILE A 101 6.50 0.50 -8.53
C ILE A 101 6.64 2.01 -8.79
N THR A 102 7.56 2.69 -8.11
CA THR A 102 7.82 4.13 -8.31
C THR A 102 8.27 4.44 -9.73
N LYS A 103 9.17 3.63 -10.31
CA LYS A 103 9.59 3.79 -11.72
C LYS A 103 8.42 3.66 -12.69
N LYS A 104 7.51 2.70 -12.47
CA LYS A 104 6.29 2.55 -13.27
C LYS A 104 5.41 3.80 -13.17
N TYR A 105 5.20 4.31 -11.97
CA TYR A 105 4.45 5.55 -11.76
C TYR A 105 5.09 6.73 -12.50
N GLN A 106 6.39 6.95 -12.32
CA GLN A 106 7.12 8.05 -12.93
C GLN A 106 7.02 8.01 -14.47
N ALA A 107 7.21 6.84 -15.07
CA ALA A 107 7.10 6.66 -16.52
C ALA A 107 5.71 7.02 -17.06
N ILE A 108 4.65 6.70 -16.32
CA ILE A 108 3.27 6.99 -16.73
C ILE A 108 2.95 8.46 -16.50
N SER A 109 3.38 9.02 -15.36
CA SER A 109 3.17 10.44 -15.03
C SER A 109 3.91 11.39 -15.97
N ALA A 110 5.05 10.97 -16.53
CA ALA A 110 5.79 11.76 -17.52
C ALA A 110 5.16 11.68 -18.93
N ALA A 111 4.29 10.70 -19.17
CA ALA A 111 3.60 10.49 -20.45
C ALA A 111 2.15 10.99 -20.45
N THR A 112 1.65 11.46 -19.30
CA THR A 112 0.30 12.01 -19.10
C THR A 112 0.39 13.52 -19.01
#